data_AF-A0A497BAA5-F1
#
_entry.id   AF-A0A497BAA5-F1
#
_cell.length_a   1.000
_cell.length_b   1.000
_cell.length_c   1.000
_cell.angle_alpha   90.00
_cell.angle_beta   90.00
_cell.angle_gamma   90.00
#
_symmetry.space_group_name_H-M   'P 1'
#
loop_
_entity.id
_entity.type
_entity.pdbx_description
1 polymer ?
#
loop_
_entity_poly.entity_id
_entity_poly.type
_entity_poly.pdbx_seq_one_letter_code
_entity_poly.pdbx_strand_id
1 'polypeptide(L)' 'MGCGICSYDVYLASSIEEIIGIDRSPKIIRKALKRIKERNISNIHLVVRRCVSPST' A
#
# COMPACT_ATOMS: atom_id res chain seq x y z
N MET A 1 -1.35 -7.60 2.72
CA MET A 1 -2.75 -7.55 2.23
C MET A 1 -3.57 -6.73 3.22
N GLY A 2 -4.45 -5.84 2.76
CA GLY A 2 -5.14 -4.88 3.62
C GLY A 2 -4.18 -3.86 4.21
N CYS A 3 -3.28 -3.30 3.38
CA CYS A 3 -2.16 -2.47 3.84
C CYS A 3 -2.60 -1.15 4.49
N GLY A 4 -3.87 -0.76 4.35
CA GLY A 4 -4.35 0.47 4.95
C GLY A 4 -3.54 1.67 4.46
N ILE A 5 -3.20 2.56 5.39
CA ILE A 5 -2.37 3.74 5.12
C ILE A 5 -0.86 3.46 5.26
N CYS A 6 -0.45 2.19 5.19
CA CYS A 6 0.94 1.73 5.28
C CYS A 6 1.70 2.20 6.53
N SER A 7 1.05 2.21 7.71
CA SER A 7 1.73 2.58 8.96
C SER A 7 2.86 1.61 9.32
N TYR A 8 2.60 0.31 9.17
CA TYR A 8 3.55 -0.75 9.54
C TYR A 8 4.58 -1.00 8.44
N ASP A 9 4.15 -0.96 7.18
CA ASP A 9 5.02 -1.12 6.01
C ASP A 9 6.13 -0.04 5.98
N VAL A 10 5.78 1.20 6.33
CA VAL A 10 6.74 2.31 6.47
C VAL A 10 7.79 2.04 7.54
N TYR A 11 7.42 1.37 8.64
CA TYR A 11 8.36 1.00 9.70
C TYR A 11 9.31 -0.11 9.24
N LEU A 12 8.83 -1.07 8.45
CA LEU A 12 9.64 -2.18 7.94
C LEU A 12 10.49 -1.84 6.72
N ALA A 13 10.24 -0.71 6.07
CA ALA A 13 10.88 -0.31 4.82
C ALA A 13 12.42 -0.27 4.88
N SER A 14 13.02 -0.06 6.05
CA SER A 14 14.49 -0.05 6.22
C SER A 14 15.13 -1.43 6.21
N SER A 15 14.33 -2.48 6.44
CA SER A 15 14.83 -3.84 6.67
C SER A 15 14.36 -4.84 5.61
N ILE A 16 13.56 -4.37 4.66
CA ILE A 16 12.98 -5.18 3.59
C ILE A 16 13.40 -4.58 2.27
N GLU A 17 13.80 -5.42 1.31
CA GLU A 17 14.21 -4.97 -0.02
C GLU A 17 13.04 -4.34 -0.78
N GLU A 18 11.88 -5.00 -0.79
CA GLU A 18 10.68 -4.56 -1.50
C GLU A 18 9.40 -4.95 -0.72
N ILE A 19 8.43 -4.04 -0.65
CA ILE A 19 7.13 -4.28 -0.02
C ILE A 19 6.01 -4.00 -1.03
N ILE A 20 5.10 -4.97 -1.20
CA ILE A 20 3.90 -4.81 -2.03
C ILE A 20 2.67 -4.67 -1.12
N GLY A 21 2.14 -3.45 -1.03
CA GLY A 21 0.93 -3.13 -0.29
C GLY A 21 -0.32 -3.24 -1.18
N ILE A 22 -1.30 -4.03 -0.75
CA ILE A 22 -2.56 -4.22 -1.47
C ILE A 22 -3.72 -3.77 -0.59
N ASP A 23 -4.58 -2.90 -1.11
CA ASP A 23 -5.84 -2.51 -0.47
C ASP A 23 -6.99 -2.45 -1.49
N ARG A 24 -8.23 -2.62 -1.02
CA ARG A 24 -9.42 -2.51 -1.87
C ARG A 24 -9.86 -1.08 -2.13
N SER A 25 -9.46 -0.15 -1.25
CA SER A 25 -9.93 1.24 -1.28
C SER A 25 -8.93 2.16 -1.96
N PRO A 26 -9.27 2.74 -3.13
CA PRO A 26 -8.41 3.72 -3.79
C PRO A 26 -8.12 4.94 -2.90
N LYS A 27 -9.08 5.34 -2.06
CA LYS A 27 -8.92 6.48 -1.14
C LYS A 27 -7.85 6.19 -0.08
N ILE A 28 -7.77 4.95 0.39
CA ILE A 28 -6.77 4.50 1.36
C ILE A 28 -5.39 4.44 0.71
N ILE A 29 -5.29 3.88 -0.50
CA ILE A 29 -4.03 3.85 -1.26
C ILE A 29 -3.47 5.26 -1.50
N ARG A 30 -4.32 6.25 -1.84
CA ARG A 30 -3.84 7.64 -1.98
C ARG A 30 -3.25 8.21 -0.68
N LYS A 31 -3.85 7.90 0.47
CA LYS A 31 -3.32 8.31 1.78
C LYS A 31 -2.00 7.60 2.09
N ALA A 32 -1.89 6.32 1.77
CA ALA A 32 -0.66 5.55 1.91
C ALA A 32 0.47 6.14 1.04
N LEU A 33 0.20 6.44 -0.24
CA LEU A 33 1.15 7.08 -1.15
C LEU A 33 1.67 8.42 -0.61
N LYS A 34 0.77 9.27 -0.07
CA LYS A 34 1.17 10.54 0.54
C LYS A 34 2.15 10.31 1.70
N ARG A 35 1.86 9.35 2.58
CA ARG A 35 2.73 9.02 3.71
C ARG A 35 4.10 8.48 3.26
N ILE A 36 4.12 7.57 2.29
CA ILE A 36 5.36 7.01 1.72
C ILE A 36 6.25 8.14 1.18
N LYS A 37 5.64 9.08 0.45
CA LYS A 37 6.32 10.27 -0.08
C LYS A 37 6.85 11.18 1.03
N GLU A 38 6.04 11.48 2.05
CA GLU A 38 6.47 12.30 3.21
C GLU A 38 7.63 11.68 3.99
N ARG A 39 7.82 10.36 3.90
CA ARG A 39 8.88 9.61 4.57
C ARG A 39 10.08 9.29 3.68
N ASN A 40 10.06 9.73 2.41
CA ASN A 40 11.10 9.41 1.42
C ASN A 40 11.39 7.90 1.28
N ILE A 41 10.34 7.08 1.28
CA ILE A 41 10.47 5.62 1.09
C ILE A 41 10.25 5.28 -0.37
N SER A 42 11.17 4.52 -0.97
CA SER A 42 11.17 4.19 -2.40
C SER A 42 10.81 2.74 -2.71
N ASN A 43 10.86 1.85 -1.73
CA ASN A 43 10.70 0.40 -1.91
C ASN A 43 9.32 -0.14 -1.51
N ILE A 44 8.30 0.73 -1.43
CA ILE A 44 6.91 0.31 -1.19
C ILE A 44 6.09 0.57 -2.45
N HIS A 45 5.54 -0.51 -3.02
CA HIS A 45 4.68 -0.49 -4.20
C HIS A 45 3.23 -0.76 -3.79
N LEU A 46 2.30 0.08 -4.28
CA LEU A 46 0.90 0.03 -3.85
C LEU A 46 -0.04 -0.35 -4.99
N VAL A 47 -0.92 -1.31 -4.71
CA VAL A 47 -1.89 -1.84 -5.68
C VAL A 47 -3.31 -1.74 -5.12
N VAL A 48 -4.23 -1.22 -5.92
CA VAL A 48 -5.67 -1.29 -5.64
C VAL A 48 -6.22 -2.62 -6.16
N ARG A 49 -6.65 -3.50 -5.26
CA ARG A 49 -7.39 -4.70 -5.67
C ARG A 49 -8.85 -4.35 -5.94
N ARG A 50 -9.26 -4.43 -7.21
CA ARG A 50 -10.69 -4.41 -7.56
C ARG A 50 -11.29 -5.78 -7.27
N CYS A 51 -12.34 -5.83 -6.46
CA CYS A 51 -13.19 -7.01 -6.42
C CYS A 51 -13.99 -7.03 -7.72
N VAL A 52 -13.68 -7.98 -8.60
CA VAL A 52 -14.63 -8.39 -9.64
C VAL A 52 -15.64 -9.29 -8.94
N SER A 53 -16.90 -8.87 -8.91
CA SER A 53 -17.99 -9.77 -8.56
C SER A 53 -17.96 -10.92 -9.57
N PRO A 54 -17.99 -12.20 -9.14
CA PRO A 54 -18.14 -13.28 -10.09
C PRO A 54 -19.45 -13.06 -10.85
N SER A 55 -19.37 -13.01 -12.18
CA SER A 55 -20.53 -13.02 -13.05
C SER A 55 -21.26 -14.34 -12.81
N THR A 56 -22.46 -14.27 -12.21
CA THR A 56 -23.40 -15.39 -12.11
C THR A 56 -23.75 -15.95 -13.47
#